data_AF-A0AA37X9W3-F1
#
_entry.id   AF-A0AA37X9W3-F1
#
_cell.length_a   1.000
_cell.length_b   1.000
_cell.length_c   1.000
_cell.angle_alpha   90.00
_cell.angle_beta   90.00
_cell.angle_gamma   90.00
#
_symmetry.space_group_name_H-M   'P 1'
#
loop_
_entity.id
_entity.type
_entity.pdbx_description
1 polymer ?
#
loop_
_entity_poly.entity_id
_entity_poly.type
_entity_poly.pdbx_seq_one_letter_code
_entity_poly.pdbx_strand_id
1 'polypeptide(L)'
;MEFEMARPCALCGLANRDNVDARLVAGARVVDIAAEARVSESAVRRHVRNHLSLPLFRDGLDVDDLSPSDLIEKLSENLRDLERVRSAALRTGASGTVIRAASTSSDIIATLMNRLGIDDLSIAGELAYAEQLARAVATATRSSPALAALLAPELRTVGLEAEAASLDAYVAHLGALTTLRKEPSHD
;
A
#
# COMPACT_ATOMS: atom_id res chain seq x y z
N MET A 1 18.89 -17.13 -38.96
CA MET A 1 17.93 -16.35 -38.14
C MET A 1 18.72 -15.16 -37.62
N GLU A 2 18.63 -14.02 -38.28
CA GLU A 2 19.34 -12.80 -37.86
C GLU A 2 18.52 -12.15 -36.74
N PHE A 3 19.13 -11.99 -35.57
CA PHE A 3 18.52 -11.22 -34.48
C PHE A 3 18.70 -9.73 -34.81
N GLU A 4 17.63 -9.09 -35.25
CA GLU A 4 17.57 -7.65 -35.44
C GLU A 4 17.77 -6.97 -34.07
N MET A 5 18.95 -6.39 -33.83
CA MET A 5 19.23 -5.68 -32.58
C MET A 5 18.29 -4.48 -32.46
N ALA A 6 17.48 -4.46 -31.41
CA ALA A 6 16.56 -3.36 -31.14
C ALA A 6 17.34 -2.04 -31.06
N ARG A 7 16.89 -1.03 -31.84
CA ARG A 7 17.50 0.31 -31.82
C ARG A 7 17.54 0.85 -30.38
N PRO A 8 18.70 1.34 -29.89
CA PRO A 8 18.81 1.94 -28.57
C PRO A 8 17.88 3.16 -28.46
N CYS A 9 17.28 3.35 -27.28
CA CYS A 9 16.40 4.48 -27.04
C CYS A 9 17.22 5.77 -26.96
N ALA A 10 16.91 6.75 -27.82
CA ALA A 10 17.64 8.02 -27.86
C ALA A 10 17.61 8.80 -26.53
N LEU A 11 16.52 8.71 -25.77
CA LEU A 11 16.39 9.39 -24.48
C LEU A 11 17.23 8.73 -23.37
N CYS A 12 17.43 7.42 -23.42
CA CYS A 12 18.19 6.70 -22.39
C CYS A 12 19.68 7.07 -22.37
N GLY A 13 20.21 7.58 -23.50
CA GLY A 13 21.61 8.00 -23.60
C GLY A 13 21.85 9.49 -23.35
N LEU A 14 20.82 10.26 -22.99
CA LEU A 14 20.97 11.69 -22.74
C LEU A 14 21.67 11.97 -21.42
N ALA A 15 22.60 12.93 -21.41
CA ALA A 15 23.25 13.38 -20.18
C ALA A 15 22.26 14.01 -19.17
N ASN A 16 21.16 14.59 -19.66
CA ASN A 16 20.08 15.17 -18.85
C ASN A 16 18.86 14.26 -18.75
N ARG A 17 19.03 12.94 -18.90
CA ARG A 17 17.93 11.97 -18.83
C ARG A 17 17.05 12.17 -17.59
N ASP A 18 17.65 12.30 -16.41
CA ASP A 18 16.90 12.39 -15.15
C ASP A 18 15.98 13.60 -15.11
N ASN A 19 16.40 14.72 -15.69
CA ASN A 19 15.57 15.92 -15.83
C ASN A 19 14.38 15.69 -16.77
N VAL A 20 14.65 15.05 -17.92
CA VAL A 20 13.62 14.69 -18.90
C VAL A 20 12.59 13.75 -18.27
N ASP A 21 13.06 12.74 -17.53
CA ASP A 21 12.22 11.76 -16.85
C ASP A 21 11.37 12.45 -15.77
N ALA A 22 11.95 13.29 -14.92
CA ALA A 22 11.24 14.04 -13.89
C ALA A 22 10.14 14.95 -14.48
N ARG A 23 10.41 15.62 -15.61
CA ARG A 23 9.42 16.47 -16.27
C ARG A 23 8.31 15.67 -16.94
N LEU A 24 8.62 14.53 -17.55
CA LEU A 24 7.61 13.62 -18.09
C LEU A 24 6.68 13.11 -16.98
N VAL A 25 7.24 12.77 -15.82
CA VAL A 25 6.49 12.39 -14.61
C VAL A 25 5.63 13.55 -14.11
N ALA A 26 6.16 14.77 -14.11
CA ALA A 26 5.40 15.98 -13.74
C ALA A 26 4.31 16.38 -14.76
N GLY A 27 4.12 15.59 -15.83
CA GLY A 27 3.08 15.83 -16.82
C GLY A 27 3.41 16.90 -17.86
N ALA A 28 4.70 17.25 -18.02
CA ALA A 28 5.12 18.16 -19.09
C ALA A 28 4.69 17.64 -20.47
N ARG A 29 4.39 18.55 -21.41
CA ARG A 29 3.93 18.14 -22.73
C ARG A 29 5.07 17.46 -23.50
N VAL A 30 4.75 16.34 -24.13
CA VAL A 30 5.69 15.54 -24.95
C VAL A 30 6.39 16.40 -26.02
N VAL A 31 5.66 17.35 -26.61
CA VAL A 31 6.19 18.27 -27.63
C VAL A 31 7.33 19.14 -27.07
N ASP A 32 7.14 19.68 -25.86
CA ASP A 32 8.13 20.55 -25.23
C ASP A 32 9.40 19.76 -24.87
N ILE A 33 9.21 18.54 -24.32
CA ILE A 33 10.30 17.61 -24.01
C ILE A 33 11.07 17.23 -25.29
N ALA A 34 10.35 16.90 -26.37
CA ALA A 34 10.94 16.49 -27.64
C ALA A 34 11.81 17.62 -28.24
N ALA A 35 11.29 18.85 -28.21
CA ALA A 35 12.00 20.04 -28.69
C ALA A 35 13.29 20.30 -27.88
N GLU A 36 13.22 20.25 -26.56
CA GLU A 36 14.35 20.49 -25.67
C GLU A 36 15.43 19.41 -25.78
N ALA A 37 15.01 18.14 -25.75
CA ALA A 37 15.92 17.00 -25.87
C ALA A 37 16.39 16.74 -27.31
N ARG A 38 15.91 17.52 -28.29
CA ARG A 38 16.21 17.38 -29.72
C ARG A 38 15.96 15.97 -30.26
N VAL A 39 14.86 15.36 -29.86
CA VAL A 39 14.40 14.03 -30.27
C VAL A 39 13.01 14.11 -30.88
N SER A 40 12.60 13.08 -31.62
CA SER A 40 11.22 13.03 -32.11
C SER A 40 10.22 12.78 -30.98
N GLU A 41 8.99 13.29 -31.11
CA GLU A 41 7.91 12.93 -30.18
C GLU A 41 7.67 11.42 -30.10
N SER A 42 7.87 10.70 -31.21
CA SER A 42 7.75 9.24 -31.22
C SER A 42 8.80 8.56 -30.34
N ALA A 43 10.02 9.10 -30.29
CA ALA A 43 11.07 8.62 -29.40
C ALA A 43 10.70 8.88 -27.94
N VAL A 44 10.18 10.07 -27.61
CA VAL A 44 9.69 10.38 -26.26
C VAL A 44 8.56 9.44 -25.85
N ARG A 45 7.55 9.24 -26.71
CA ARG A 45 6.43 8.32 -26.41
C ARG A 45 6.90 6.87 -26.25
N ARG A 46 7.88 6.43 -27.04
CA ARG A 46 8.50 5.10 -26.91
C ARG A 46 9.27 4.98 -25.60
N HIS A 47 10.00 6.03 -25.20
CA HIS A 47 10.69 6.12 -23.92
C HIS A 47 9.71 6.05 -22.75
N VAL A 48 8.65 6.85 -22.78
CA VAL A 48 7.58 6.82 -21.76
C VAL A 48 7.01 5.42 -21.60
N ARG A 49 6.70 4.76 -22.73
CA ARG A 49 6.07 3.42 -22.73
C ARG A 49 7.01 2.31 -22.24
N ASN A 50 8.26 2.34 -22.66
CA ASN A 50 9.17 1.20 -22.52
C ASN A 50 10.21 1.37 -21.42
N HIS A 51 10.45 2.61 -20.97
CA HIS A 51 11.57 2.94 -20.09
C HIS A 51 11.18 3.85 -18.93
N LEU A 52 10.15 4.68 -19.03
CA LEU A 52 9.68 5.55 -17.93
C LEU A 52 8.72 4.82 -16.97
N SER A 53 8.13 3.70 -17.39
CA SER A 53 7.29 2.83 -16.55
C SER A 53 8.08 2.09 -15.47
N LEU A 54 9.42 2.08 -15.54
CA LEU A 54 10.30 1.40 -14.59
C LEU A 54 10.85 2.31 -13.45
N PRO A 55 11.30 3.57 -13.67
CA PRO A 55 12.04 4.34 -12.66
C PRO A 55 11.20 4.88 -11.52
N LEU A 56 9.90 5.18 -11.74
CA LEU A 56 8.99 5.54 -10.64
C LEU A 56 8.90 4.43 -9.57
N PHE A 57 9.18 3.18 -9.94
CA PHE A 57 9.25 2.04 -9.03
C PHE A 57 10.70 1.63 -8.69
N ARG A 58 11.71 2.20 -9.35
CA ARG A 58 13.12 1.80 -9.19
C ARG A 58 13.93 2.76 -8.32
N ASP A 59 13.66 4.06 -8.37
CA ASP A 59 14.43 5.06 -7.61
C ASP A 59 13.70 5.56 -6.34
N GLY A 60 12.38 5.35 -6.21
CA GLY A 60 11.60 5.73 -5.02
C GLY A 60 11.44 4.61 -3.97
N LEU A 61 11.81 3.40 -4.35
CA LEU A 61 11.74 2.22 -3.51
C LEU A 61 13.10 1.52 -3.63
N ASP A 62 14.06 1.97 -2.83
CA ASP A 62 15.17 1.11 -2.44
C ASP A 62 14.58 0.02 -1.53
N VAL A 63 13.85 -0.91 -2.14
CA VAL A 63 12.96 -1.86 -1.43
C VAL A 63 13.73 -2.95 -0.70
N ASP A 64 15.01 -3.12 -1.02
CA ASP A 64 15.85 -4.12 -0.39
C ASP A 64 16.11 -3.78 1.09
N ASP A 65 15.81 -2.55 1.52
CA ASP A 65 15.95 -2.07 2.92
C ASP A 65 14.62 -1.60 3.54
N LEU A 66 13.49 -1.72 2.84
CA LEU A 66 12.18 -1.33 3.36
C LEU A 66 11.54 -2.50 4.10
N SER A 67 11.03 -2.25 5.31
CA SER A 67 10.23 -3.23 6.01
C SER A 67 8.92 -3.51 5.22
N PRO A 68 8.30 -4.69 5.38
CA PRO A 68 6.99 -4.97 4.80
C PRO A 68 5.94 -3.91 5.15
N SER A 69 6.02 -3.29 6.33
CA SER A 69 5.13 -2.23 6.77
C SER A 69 5.32 -0.93 5.98
N ASP A 70 6.57 -0.51 5.73
CA ASP A 70 6.86 0.69 4.92
C ASP A 70 6.37 0.53 3.47
N LEU A 71 6.45 -0.70 2.97
CA LEU A 71 5.98 -1.06 1.64
C LEU A 71 4.46 -0.96 1.54
N ILE A 72 3.73 -1.43 2.56
CA ILE A 72 2.27 -1.26 2.67
C ILE A 72 1.88 0.21 2.82
N GLU A 73 2.63 1.00 3.59
CA GLU A 73 2.36 2.43 3.77
C GLU A 73 2.51 3.20 2.46
N LYS A 74 3.67 3.06 1.79
CA LYS A 74 3.91 3.67 0.46
C LYS A 74 2.89 3.21 -0.58
N LEU A 75 2.41 1.97 -0.50
CA LEU A 75 1.33 1.49 -1.35
C LEU A 75 0.02 2.23 -1.08
N SER A 76 -0.36 2.36 0.20
CA SER A 76 -1.57 3.08 0.59
C SER A 76 -1.57 4.51 0.05
N GLU A 77 -0.41 5.19 0.11
CA GLU A 77 -0.23 6.51 -0.46
C GLU A 77 -0.43 6.52 -1.98
N ASN A 78 0.22 5.61 -2.70
CA ASN A 78 0.08 5.50 -4.16
C ASN A 78 -1.35 5.19 -4.61
N LEU A 79 -2.07 4.33 -3.89
CA LEU A 79 -3.47 4.02 -4.18
C LEU A 79 -4.38 5.24 -3.94
N ARG A 80 -4.14 6.01 -2.88
CA ARG A 80 -4.86 7.26 -2.62
C ARG A 80 -4.59 8.30 -3.71
N ASP A 81 -3.35 8.40 -4.18
CA ASP A 81 -2.99 9.31 -5.28
C ASP A 81 -3.68 8.91 -6.59
N LEU A 82 -3.71 7.62 -6.93
CA LEU A 82 -4.42 7.10 -8.09
C LEU A 82 -5.93 7.35 -7.98
N GLU A 83 -6.51 7.19 -6.80
CA GLU A 83 -7.93 7.50 -6.57
C GLU A 83 -8.23 8.99 -6.75
N ARG A 84 -7.33 9.87 -6.30
CA ARG A 84 -7.43 11.32 -6.55
C ARG A 84 -7.36 11.64 -8.04
N VAL A 85 -6.40 11.06 -8.77
CA VAL A 85 -6.25 11.24 -10.23
C VAL A 85 -7.50 10.72 -10.97
N ARG A 86 -7.98 9.52 -10.61
CA ARG A 86 -9.20 8.94 -11.19
C ARG A 86 -10.41 9.84 -10.97
N SER A 87 -10.58 10.33 -9.74
CA SER A 87 -11.68 11.22 -9.39
C SER A 87 -11.63 12.55 -10.14
N ALA A 88 -10.44 13.14 -10.30
CA ALA A 88 -10.25 14.36 -11.10
C ALA A 88 -10.53 14.12 -12.59
N ALA A 89 -10.08 12.98 -13.14
CA ALA A 89 -10.33 12.59 -14.52
C ALA A 89 -11.82 12.36 -14.79
N LEU A 90 -12.55 11.74 -13.85
CA LEU A 90 -14.01 11.57 -13.94
C LEU A 90 -14.74 12.92 -13.97
N ARG A 91 -14.37 13.86 -13.10
CA ARG A 91 -14.97 15.21 -13.07
C ARG A 91 -14.75 16.00 -14.36
N THR A 92 -13.63 15.76 -15.05
CA THR A 92 -13.24 16.48 -16.27
C THR A 92 -13.63 15.75 -17.56
N GLY A 93 -14.26 14.56 -17.46
CA GLY A 93 -14.61 13.74 -18.63
C GLY A 93 -13.41 13.16 -19.37
N ALA A 94 -12.24 13.10 -18.72
CA ALA A 94 -11.00 12.61 -19.32
C ALA A 94 -10.94 11.06 -19.28
N SER A 95 -11.80 10.40 -20.06
CA SER A 95 -11.96 8.93 -20.06
C SER A 95 -10.66 8.16 -20.29
N GLY A 96 -9.76 8.69 -21.13
CA GLY A 96 -8.44 8.08 -21.36
C GLY A 96 -7.55 8.07 -20.12
N THR A 97 -7.64 9.09 -19.27
CA THR A 97 -6.90 9.17 -18.00
C THR A 97 -7.50 8.23 -16.96
N VAL A 98 -8.83 8.06 -16.93
CA VAL A 98 -9.51 7.09 -16.06
C VAL A 98 -9.06 5.67 -16.36
N ILE A 99 -9.08 5.27 -17.63
CA ILE A 99 -8.65 3.93 -18.07
C ILE A 99 -7.17 3.70 -17.72
N ARG A 100 -6.33 4.70 -17.95
CA ARG A 100 -4.90 4.60 -17.61
C ARG A 100 -4.68 4.45 -16.11
N ALA A 101 -5.36 5.25 -15.29
CA ALA A 101 -5.28 5.13 -13.83
C ALA A 101 -5.72 3.73 -13.36
N ALA A 102 -6.81 3.18 -13.92
CA ALA A 102 -7.28 1.84 -13.59
C ALA A 102 -6.28 0.74 -14.00
N SER A 103 -5.67 0.86 -15.19
CA SER A 103 -4.61 -0.07 -15.64
C SER A 103 -3.40 0.01 -14.73
N THR A 104 -2.93 1.22 -14.40
CA THR A 104 -1.79 1.43 -13.50
C THR A 104 -2.06 0.87 -12.10
N SER A 105 -3.26 1.06 -11.55
CA SER A 105 -3.65 0.43 -10.28
C SER A 105 -3.57 -1.10 -10.37
N SER A 106 -4.04 -1.70 -11.47
CA SER A 106 -4.03 -3.15 -11.66
C SER A 106 -2.60 -3.69 -11.78
N ASP A 107 -1.72 -2.99 -12.50
CA ASP A 107 -0.31 -3.36 -12.67
C ASP A 107 0.45 -3.27 -11.34
N ILE A 108 0.17 -2.26 -10.52
CA ILE A 108 0.75 -2.11 -9.17
C ILE A 108 0.34 -3.29 -8.29
N ILE A 109 -0.96 -3.59 -8.24
CA ILE A 109 -1.50 -4.69 -7.44
C ILE A 109 -0.89 -6.02 -7.91
N ALA A 110 -0.85 -6.28 -9.21
CA ALA A 110 -0.27 -7.51 -9.76
C ALA A 110 1.23 -7.64 -9.43
N THR A 111 1.99 -6.56 -9.56
CA THR A 111 3.42 -6.53 -9.21
C THR A 111 3.63 -6.84 -7.73
N LEU A 112 2.81 -6.26 -6.86
CA LEU A 112 2.87 -6.51 -5.42
C LEU A 112 2.50 -7.94 -5.06
N MET A 113 1.41 -8.45 -5.63
CA MET A 113 0.99 -9.82 -5.41
C MET A 113 2.11 -10.79 -5.77
N ASN A 114 2.72 -10.62 -6.94
CA ASN A 114 3.82 -11.46 -7.39
C ASN A 114 5.08 -11.34 -6.49
N ARG A 115 5.36 -10.15 -5.95
CA ARG A 115 6.58 -9.88 -5.17
C ARG A 115 6.46 -10.28 -3.70
N LEU A 116 5.27 -10.20 -3.14
CA LEU A 116 4.96 -10.69 -1.80
C LEU A 116 4.68 -12.22 -1.79
N GLY A 117 4.82 -12.90 -2.93
CA GLY A 117 4.48 -14.33 -3.06
C GLY A 117 3.00 -14.60 -2.80
N ILE A 118 2.15 -13.60 -3.07
CA ILE A 118 0.69 -13.67 -2.98
C ILE A 118 0.18 -14.33 -4.26
N ASP A 119 0.51 -15.59 -4.37
CA ASP A 119 0.11 -16.44 -5.47
C ASP A 119 -1.25 -17.00 -5.04
N ASP A 120 -2.33 -16.38 -5.52
CA ASP A 120 -3.69 -16.94 -5.47
C ASP A 120 -4.31 -17.23 -4.09
N LEU A 121 -5.27 -16.40 -3.68
CA LEU A 121 -6.35 -16.72 -2.70
C LEU A 121 -5.94 -17.12 -1.27
N SER A 122 -4.72 -17.59 -1.04
CA SER A 122 -4.22 -18.10 0.24
C SER A 122 -4.12 -16.96 1.25
N ILE A 123 -3.56 -15.83 0.86
CA ILE A 123 -3.43 -14.66 1.75
C ILE A 123 -4.78 -14.00 2.04
N ALA A 124 -5.70 -13.98 1.07
CA ALA A 124 -7.07 -13.56 1.36
C ALA A 124 -7.72 -14.50 2.38
N GLY A 125 -7.45 -15.81 2.29
CA GLY A 125 -7.82 -16.81 3.28
C GLY A 125 -7.15 -16.62 4.64
N GLU A 126 -5.86 -16.31 4.68
CA GLU A 126 -5.08 -16.08 5.91
C GLU A 126 -5.50 -14.79 6.60
N LEU A 127 -5.74 -13.71 5.86
CA LEU A 127 -6.30 -12.46 6.39
C LEU A 127 -7.72 -12.68 6.95
N ALA A 128 -8.58 -13.38 6.20
CA ALA A 128 -9.92 -13.72 6.67
C ALA A 128 -9.86 -14.62 7.92
N TYR A 129 -8.92 -15.56 7.98
CA TYR A 129 -8.69 -16.42 9.13
C TYR A 129 -8.18 -15.62 10.34
N ALA A 130 -7.20 -14.74 10.16
CA ALA A 130 -6.68 -13.87 11.20
C ALA A 130 -7.77 -12.94 11.74
N GLU A 131 -8.62 -12.39 10.88
CA GLU A 131 -9.77 -11.57 11.30
C GLU A 131 -10.78 -12.41 12.12
N GLN A 132 -11.12 -13.61 11.66
CA GLN A 132 -12.02 -14.51 12.40
C GLN A 132 -11.44 -14.89 13.76
N LEU A 133 -10.14 -15.19 13.83
CA LEU A 133 -9.43 -15.48 15.06
C LEU A 133 -9.45 -14.28 16.01
N ALA A 134 -9.12 -13.08 15.51
CA ALA A 134 -9.17 -11.86 16.30
C ALA A 134 -10.58 -11.59 16.87
N ARG A 135 -11.63 -11.79 16.07
CA ARG A 135 -13.03 -11.68 16.52
C ARG A 135 -13.38 -12.72 17.58
N ALA A 136 -12.92 -13.95 17.43
CA ALA A 136 -13.13 -15.02 18.40
C ALA A 136 -12.43 -14.72 19.73
N VAL A 137 -11.16 -14.30 19.68
CA VAL A 137 -10.40 -13.86 20.86
C VAL A 137 -11.09 -12.69 21.55
N ALA A 138 -11.51 -11.66 20.80
CA ALA A 138 -12.23 -10.52 21.35
C ALA A 138 -13.57 -10.91 22.02
N THR A 139 -14.25 -11.93 21.50
CA THR A 139 -15.48 -12.45 22.09
C THR A 139 -15.19 -13.26 23.35
N ALA A 140 -14.13 -14.08 23.34
CA ALA A 140 -13.68 -14.85 24.49
C ALA A 140 -13.21 -13.95 25.65
N THR A 141 -12.44 -12.90 25.37
CA THR A 141 -11.99 -11.93 26.38
C THR A 141 -13.15 -11.14 26.97
N ARG A 142 -14.17 -10.79 26.18
CA ARG A 142 -15.41 -10.19 26.70
C ARG A 142 -16.24 -11.13 27.58
N SER A 143 -16.21 -12.43 27.27
CA SER A 143 -16.99 -13.43 28.01
C SER A 143 -16.28 -13.91 29.28
N SER A 144 -14.95 -13.78 29.33
CA SER A 144 -14.11 -14.22 30.43
C SER A 144 -13.05 -13.17 30.79
N PRO A 145 -13.27 -12.40 31.87
CA PRO A 145 -12.32 -11.38 32.32
C PRO A 145 -10.97 -11.96 32.72
N ALA A 146 -10.94 -13.20 33.21
CA ALA A 146 -9.71 -13.92 33.50
C ALA A 146 -8.85 -14.13 32.25
N LEU A 147 -9.48 -14.39 31.10
CA LEU A 147 -8.78 -14.58 29.83
C LEU A 147 -8.23 -13.25 29.29
N ALA A 148 -8.96 -12.15 29.48
CA ALA A 148 -8.46 -10.81 29.18
C ALA A 148 -7.22 -10.46 30.03
N ALA A 149 -7.24 -10.77 31.33
CA ALA A 149 -6.11 -10.53 32.24
C ALA A 149 -4.87 -11.37 31.89
N LEU A 150 -5.05 -12.59 31.38
CA LEU A 150 -3.95 -13.44 30.90
C LEU A 150 -3.36 -12.96 29.57
N LEU A 151 -4.18 -12.36 28.69
CA LEU A 151 -3.74 -11.95 27.36
C LEU A 151 -2.98 -10.61 27.38
N ALA A 152 -3.30 -9.70 28.31
CA ALA A 152 -2.67 -8.38 28.36
C ALA A 152 -1.14 -8.40 28.50
N PRO A 153 -0.51 -9.23 29.36
CA PRO A 153 0.95 -9.37 29.41
C PRO A 153 1.55 -9.81 28.08
N GLU A 154 0.96 -10.81 27.43
CA GLU A 154 1.43 -11.33 26.13
C GLU A 154 1.38 -10.25 25.04
N LEU A 155 0.32 -9.43 25.00
CA LEU A 155 0.23 -8.31 24.08
C LEU A 155 1.35 -7.28 24.27
N ARG A 156 1.78 -7.02 25.51
CA ARG A 156 2.93 -6.14 25.78
C ARG A 156 4.22 -6.76 25.28
N THR A 157 4.41 -8.07 25.41
CA THR A 157 5.63 -8.74 24.92
C THR A 157 5.82 -8.61 23.40
N VAL A 158 4.72 -8.48 22.64
CA VAL A 158 4.74 -8.27 21.19
C VAL A 158 4.61 -6.79 20.79
N GLY A 159 4.64 -5.86 21.75
CA GLY A 159 4.64 -4.41 21.50
C GLY A 159 3.26 -3.77 21.27
N LEU A 160 2.17 -4.47 21.57
CA LEU A 160 0.78 -3.99 21.43
C LEU A 160 0.28 -3.36 22.74
N GLU A 161 0.94 -2.27 23.16
CA GLU A 161 0.70 -1.61 24.46
C GLU A 161 -0.69 -0.98 24.57
N ALA A 162 -1.22 -0.41 23.48
CA ALA A 162 -2.54 0.23 23.49
C ALA A 162 -3.67 -0.78 23.69
N GLU A 163 -3.54 -1.94 23.05
CA GLU A 163 -4.47 -3.06 23.15
C GLU A 163 -4.39 -3.72 24.52
N ALA A 164 -3.18 -3.91 25.06
CA ALA A 164 -2.97 -4.40 26.42
C ALA A 164 -3.63 -3.48 27.47
N ALA A 165 -3.40 -2.16 27.38
CA ALA A 165 -4.02 -1.18 28.26
C ALA A 165 -5.55 -1.19 28.17
N SER A 166 -6.10 -1.40 26.96
CA SER A 166 -7.54 -1.51 26.76
C SER A 166 -8.14 -2.74 27.46
N LEU A 167 -7.44 -3.87 27.46
CA LEU A 167 -7.86 -5.06 28.21
C LEU A 167 -7.78 -4.87 29.72
N ASP A 168 -6.73 -4.22 30.24
CA ASP A 168 -6.62 -3.92 31.67
C ASP A 168 -7.80 -3.05 32.14
N ALA A 169 -8.11 -1.99 31.38
CA ALA A 169 -9.22 -1.10 31.67
C ALA A 169 -10.56 -1.85 31.70
N TYR A 170 -10.76 -2.79 30.76
CA TYR A 170 -11.95 -3.63 30.72
C TYR A 170 -12.07 -4.54 31.95
N VAL A 171 -10.97 -5.20 32.35
CA VAL A 171 -10.94 -6.08 33.53
C VAL A 171 -11.22 -5.27 34.81
N ALA A 172 -10.60 -4.10 34.95
CA ALA A 172 -10.83 -3.20 36.08
C ALA A 172 -12.29 -2.76 36.19
N HIS A 173 -12.92 -2.43 35.06
CA HIS A 173 -14.33 -2.03 35.00
C HIS A 173 -15.27 -3.15 35.47
N LEU A 174 -15.05 -4.39 35.02
CA LEU A 174 -15.86 -5.53 35.45
C LEU A 174 -15.64 -5.90 36.92
N GLY A 175 -14.40 -5.75 37.42
CA GLY A 175 -14.09 -5.90 38.84
C GLY A 175 -14.93 -4.94 39.69
N ALA A 176 -14.99 -3.67 39.31
CA ALA A 176 -15.77 -2.64 40.01
C ALA A 176 -17.29 -2.93 40.03
N LEU A 177 -17.84 -3.44 38.91
CA LEU A 177 -19.26 -3.84 38.85
C LEU A 177 -19.55 -5.04 39.76
N THR A 178 -18.61 -5.98 39.89
CA THR A 178 -18.78 -7.16 40.73
C THR A 178 -18.72 -6.82 42.21
N THR A 179 -17.89 -5.85 42.60
CA THR A 179 -17.82 -5.36 43.99
C THR A 179 -19.08 -4.64 44.43
N LEU A 180 -19.72 -3.86 43.56
CA LEU A 180 -20.97 -3.14 43.86
C LEU A 180 -22.16 -4.08 44.11
N ARG A 181 -22.17 -5.27 43.49
CA ARG A 181 -23.24 -6.26 43.67
C ARG A 181 -23.14 -7.01 45.01
N LYS A 182 -22.00 -6.94 45.69
CA LYS A 182 -21.70 -7.74 46.89
C LYS A 182 -22.01 -7.04 48.21
N GLU A 183 -22.56 -5.82 48.21
CA GLU A 183 -23.03 -5.19 49.44
C GLU A 183 -24.21 -5.99 50.01
N PRO A 184 -24.04 -6.64 51.18
CA PRO A 184 -25.09 -7.44 51.76
C PRO A 184 -26.21 -6.51 52.24
N SER A 185 -27.45 -6.87 51.88
CA SER A 185 -28.65 -6.38 52.54
C SER A 185 -28.52 -6.72 54.03
N HIS A 186 -28.19 -5.73 54.85
CA HIS A 186 -28.27 -5.84 56.30
C HIS A 186 -29.74 -5.76 56.70
N ASP A 187 -30.34 -6.93 56.93
CA ASP A 187 -31.50 -7.11 57.82
C ASP A 187 -31.03 -7.32 59.27
#